data_AF-A0A3D4T532-F1
#
_entry.id   AF-A0A3D4T532-F1
#
_cell.length_a   1.000
_cell.length_b   1.000
_cell.length_c   1.000
_cell.angle_alpha   90.00
_cell.angle_beta   90.00
_cell.angle_gamma   90.00
#
_symmetry.space_group_name_H-M   'P 1'
#
loop_
_entity.id
_entity.type
_entity.pdbx_description
1 polymer ?
#
loop_
_entity_poly.entity_id
_entity_poly.type
_entity_poly.pdbx_seq_one_letter_code
_entity_poly.pdbx_strand_id
1 'polypeptide(L)'
;MVSGAFDPLSHIMEIYFSEPNESNVSDDISEALMKNVIENLRAAIKNPEDYTARSNLMWDATMAENRIIKLGKKTDFECHQMEHQLGAYTNCNHGAGLAVLHPVYYRHICKAGEKKFAQFAANVWGISKDGKTDGELAKAGVEALADFIKEIGMPTTFRELGIDENINLKKIADSCAIVPGSYKKMTHEEILTIYEECK
;
A
#
# COMPACT_ATOMS: atom_id res chain seq x y z
N MET A 1 3.26 -14.19 -9.23
CA MET A 1 3.52 -14.44 -7.80
C MET A 1 3.67 -13.14 -7.06
N VAL A 2 4.72 -12.35 -7.32
CA VAL A 2 5.02 -11.10 -6.60
C VAL A 2 3.83 -10.13 -6.57
N SER A 3 3.24 -9.83 -7.73
CA SER A 3 2.03 -8.99 -7.80
C SER A 3 0.88 -9.49 -6.93
N GLY A 4 0.51 -10.77 -7.03
CA GLY A 4 -0.56 -11.35 -6.21
C GLY A 4 -0.23 -11.50 -4.72
N ALA A 5 1.04 -11.37 -4.33
CA ALA A 5 1.47 -11.36 -2.93
C ALA A 5 1.57 -9.92 -2.37
N PHE A 6 1.88 -8.94 -3.22
CA PHE A 6 1.88 -7.54 -2.86
C PHE A 6 0.46 -6.98 -2.70
N ASP A 7 -0.49 -7.47 -3.49
CA ASP A 7 -1.91 -7.08 -3.37
C ASP A 7 -2.47 -7.32 -1.95
N PRO A 8 -2.35 -8.50 -1.31
CA PRO A 8 -2.67 -8.67 0.12
C PRO A 8 -2.02 -7.66 1.07
N LEU A 9 -0.75 -7.29 0.83
CA LEU A 9 -0.09 -6.25 1.62
C LEU A 9 -0.79 -4.90 1.43
N SER A 10 -1.18 -4.56 0.19
CA SER A 10 -2.01 -3.39 -0.12
C SER A 10 -3.32 -3.38 0.66
N HIS A 11 -4.09 -4.48 0.63
CA HIS A 11 -5.35 -4.59 1.37
C HIS A 11 -5.13 -4.32 2.86
N ILE A 12 -4.13 -4.96 3.47
CA ILE A 12 -3.84 -4.78 4.90
C ILE A 12 -3.46 -3.32 5.20
N MET A 13 -2.62 -2.70 4.36
CA MET A 13 -2.20 -1.31 4.54
C MET A 13 -3.39 -0.33 4.43
N GLU A 14 -4.28 -0.49 3.45
CA GLU A 14 -5.45 0.39 3.30
C GLU A 14 -6.53 0.18 4.36
N ILE A 15 -6.55 -0.98 5.02
CA ILE A 15 -7.37 -1.20 6.22
C ILE A 15 -6.71 -0.51 7.43
N TYR A 16 -5.40 -0.68 7.58
CA TYR A 16 -4.61 -0.17 8.71
C TYR A 16 -4.52 1.36 8.74
N PHE A 17 -4.20 1.99 7.61
CA PHE A 17 -4.12 3.44 7.43
C PHE A 17 -5.50 4.10 7.30
N SER A 18 -6.36 3.79 8.26
CA SER A 18 -7.68 4.40 8.40
C SER A 18 -8.01 4.58 9.87
N GLU A 19 -8.92 5.51 10.18
CA GLU A 19 -9.43 5.68 11.55
C GLU A 19 -10.29 4.47 11.97
N PRO A 20 -10.44 4.18 13.28
CA PRO A 20 -9.81 4.84 14.43
C PRO A 20 -8.30 4.58 14.53
N ASN A 21 -7.60 5.49 15.20
CA ASN A 21 -6.14 5.43 15.38
C ASN A 21 -5.73 4.81 16.72
N GLU A 22 -6.67 4.71 17.64
CA GLU A 22 -6.51 4.07 18.94
C GLU A 22 -6.08 2.61 18.79
N SER A 23 -5.31 2.12 19.76
CA SER A 23 -4.90 0.72 19.82
C SER A 23 -6.11 -0.21 19.77
N ASN A 24 -6.08 -1.19 18.89
CA ASN A 24 -7.16 -2.14 18.66
C ASN A 24 -6.62 -3.44 18.08
N VAL A 25 -7.39 -4.52 18.25
CA VAL A 25 -6.99 -5.87 17.82
C VAL A 25 -6.83 -5.97 16.30
N SER A 26 -7.60 -5.23 15.52
CA SER A 26 -7.50 -5.24 14.06
C SER A 26 -6.15 -4.69 13.59
N ASP A 27 -5.65 -3.64 14.23
CA ASP A 27 -4.32 -3.08 13.95
C ASP A 27 -3.20 -4.04 14.40
N ASP A 28 -3.32 -4.66 15.57
CA ASP A 28 -2.32 -5.63 16.06
C ASP A 28 -2.18 -6.83 15.11
N ILE A 29 -3.31 -7.35 14.62
CA ILE A 29 -3.32 -8.42 13.61
C ILE A 29 -2.75 -7.89 12.28
N SER A 30 -3.14 -6.69 11.85
CA SER A 30 -2.65 -6.10 10.60
C SER A 30 -1.14 -5.94 10.60
N GLU A 31 -0.53 -5.47 11.69
CA GLU A 31 0.92 -5.36 11.82
C GLU A 31 1.62 -6.72 11.77
N ALA A 32 1.05 -7.75 12.40
CA ALA A 32 1.57 -9.11 12.31
C ALA A 32 1.51 -9.65 10.87
N LEU A 33 0.39 -9.44 10.17
CA LEU A 33 0.20 -9.87 8.79
C LEU A 33 1.14 -9.14 7.83
N MET A 34 1.30 -7.82 7.95
CA MET A 34 2.23 -7.07 7.10
C MET A 34 3.66 -7.60 7.21
N LYS A 35 4.14 -7.85 8.45
CA LYS A 35 5.46 -8.47 8.67
C LYS A 35 5.56 -9.84 8.02
N ASN A 36 4.53 -10.67 8.17
CA ASN A 36 4.48 -12.03 7.61
C ASN A 36 4.53 -12.00 6.08
N VAL A 37 3.74 -11.14 5.43
CA VAL A 37 3.77 -10.97 3.97
C VAL A 37 5.14 -10.52 3.50
N ILE A 38 5.75 -9.51 4.15
CA ILE A 38 7.07 -8.99 3.78
C ILE A 38 8.15 -10.08 3.86
N GLU A 39 8.18 -10.84 4.97
CA GLU A 39 9.15 -11.93 5.18
C GLU A 39 8.97 -13.06 4.15
N ASN A 40 7.74 -13.56 3.99
CA ASN A 40 7.48 -14.71 3.14
C ASN A 40 7.54 -14.34 1.64
N LEU A 41 7.26 -13.09 1.28
CA LEU A 41 7.45 -12.63 -0.10
C LEU A 41 8.94 -12.63 -0.47
N ARG A 42 9.82 -12.14 0.41
CA ARG A 42 11.28 -12.24 0.21
C ARG A 42 11.72 -13.69 0.05
N ALA A 43 11.23 -14.59 0.90
CA ALA A 43 11.55 -16.01 0.84
C ALA A 43 11.06 -16.66 -0.47
N ALA A 44 9.82 -16.41 -0.88
CA ALA A 44 9.22 -16.97 -2.09
C ALA A 44 9.85 -16.42 -3.38
N ILE A 45 10.35 -15.18 -3.39
CA ILE A 45 11.14 -14.64 -4.51
C ILE A 45 12.47 -15.38 -4.64
N LYS A 46 13.16 -15.61 -3.52
CA LYS A 46 14.43 -16.34 -3.50
C LYS A 46 14.28 -17.81 -3.87
N ASN A 47 13.20 -18.45 -3.40
CA ASN A 47 12.86 -19.83 -3.71
C ASN A 47 11.35 -19.97 -4.01
N PRO A 48 10.94 -19.91 -5.28
CA PRO A 48 9.54 -20.02 -5.68
C PRO A 48 8.84 -21.33 -5.29
N GLU A 49 9.60 -22.39 -4.99
CA GLU A 49 9.07 -23.69 -4.58
C GLU A 49 9.04 -23.86 -3.04
N ASP A 50 9.43 -22.84 -2.28
CA ASP A 50 9.33 -22.85 -0.82
C ASP A 50 7.87 -22.98 -0.39
N TYR A 51 7.51 -24.18 0.07
CA TYR A 51 6.16 -24.48 0.50
C TYR A 51 5.72 -23.61 1.67
N THR A 52 6.60 -23.42 2.66
CA THR A 52 6.29 -22.64 3.87
C THR A 52 6.02 -21.19 3.52
N ALA A 53 6.89 -20.58 2.71
CA ALA A 53 6.71 -19.21 2.27
C ALA A 53 5.39 -19.03 1.51
N ARG A 54 5.10 -19.93 0.57
CA ARG A 54 3.88 -19.88 -0.23
C ARG A 54 2.62 -20.18 0.57
N SER A 55 2.66 -21.10 1.53
CA SER A 55 1.51 -21.41 2.38
C SER A 55 1.18 -20.25 3.31
N ASN A 56 2.21 -19.57 3.84
CA ASN A 56 2.03 -18.37 4.65
C ASN A 56 1.44 -17.24 3.82
N LEU A 57 1.98 -16.94 2.63
CA LEU A 57 1.42 -15.91 1.74
C LEU A 57 -0.04 -16.18 1.36
N MET A 58 -0.41 -17.44 1.12
CA MET A 58 -1.81 -17.82 0.86
C MET A 58 -2.71 -17.56 2.08
N TRP A 59 -2.21 -17.87 3.27
CA TRP A 59 -2.95 -17.64 4.51
C TRP A 59 -3.07 -16.16 4.84
N ASP A 60 -2.00 -15.38 4.66
CA ASP A 60 -1.99 -13.93 4.85
C ASP A 60 -3.00 -13.26 3.90
N ALA A 61 -3.03 -13.67 2.63
CA ALA A 61 -4.03 -13.22 1.66
C ALA A 61 -5.47 -13.53 2.11
N THR A 62 -5.68 -14.72 2.65
CA THR A 62 -6.99 -15.11 3.21
C THR A 62 -7.37 -14.23 4.39
N MET A 63 -6.42 -13.91 5.26
CA MET A 63 -6.64 -13.07 6.44
C MET A 63 -6.88 -11.61 6.09
N ALA A 64 -6.22 -11.09 5.05
CA ALA A 64 -6.45 -9.75 4.54
C ALA A 64 -7.91 -9.54 4.08
N GLU A 65 -8.50 -10.58 3.47
CA GLU A 65 -9.81 -10.49 2.81
C GLU A 65 -10.97 -11.20 3.52
N ASN A 66 -10.75 -11.88 4.65
CA ASN A 66 -11.83 -12.52 5.41
C ASN A 66 -12.66 -11.56 6.29
N ARG A 67 -12.41 -10.25 6.17
CA ARG A 67 -13.06 -9.14 6.90
C ARG A 67 -12.69 -8.98 8.36
N ILE A 68 -11.94 -9.89 8.98
CA ILE A 68 -11.70 -9.83 10.44
C ILE A 68 -10.95 -8.56 10.85
N ILE A 69 -9.94 -8.17 10.07
CA ILE A 69 -9.17 -6.94 10.32
C ILE A 69 -9.91 -5.67 9.86
N LYS A 70 -11.01 -5.80 9.11
CA LYS A 70 -11.86 -4.67 8.69
C LYS A 70 -12.81 -4.24 9.84
N LEU A 71 -13.03 -5.10 10.83
CA LEU A 71 -13.95 -4.82 11.94
C LEU A 71 -13.46 -3.63 12.75
N GLY A 72 -14.32 -2.62 12.88
CA GLY A 72 -14.05 -1.40 13.63
C GLY A 72 -13.18 -0.37 12.89
N LYS A 73 -12.76 -0.62 11.64
CA LYS A 73 -11.97 0.29 10.82
C LYS A 73 -12.84 1.01 9.78
N LYS A 74 -12.51 2.25 9.44
CA LYS A 74 -13.16 3.00 8.36
C LYS A 74 -12.79 2.47 6.98
N THR A 75 -11.57 1.94 6.83
CA THR A 75 -10.96 1.44 5.60
C THR A 75 -10.80 2.51 4.51
N ASP A 76 -9.58 2.70 4.01
CA ASP A 76 -9.25 3.76 3.06
C ASP A 76 -9.62 3.38 1.63
N PHE A 77 -8.95 2.38 1.05
CA PHE A 77 -9.19 1.85 -0.30
C PHE A 77 -9.12 2.87 -1.47
N GLU A 78 -8.67 4.11 -1.25
CA GLU A 78 -8.50 5.08 -2.34
C GLU A 78 -7.43 4.63 -3.35
N CYS A 79 -6.32 4.04 -2.88
CA CYS A 79 -5.26 3.55 -3.77
C CYS A 79 -5.78 2.46 -4.70
N HIS A 80 -6.62 1.56 -4.19
CA HIS A 80 -7.36 0.60 -5.02
C HIS A 80 -8.31 1.26 -6.02
N GLN A 81 -9.04 2.32 -5.64
CA GLN A 81 -9.92 3.01 -6.59
C GLN A 81 -9.12 3.67 -7.73
N MET A 82 -7.98 4.27 -7.40
CA MET A 82 -7.05 4.80 -8.40
C MET A 82 -6.54 3.68 -9.31
N GLU A 83 -6.01 2.60 -8.74
CA GLU A 83 -5.49 1.48 -9.54
C GLU A 83 -6.57 0.89 -10.45
N HIS A 84 -7.79 0.67 -9.97
CA HIS A 84 -8.86 0.07 -10.79
C HIS A 84 -9.14 0.90 -12.05
N GLN A 85 -9.13 2.23 -11.94
CA GLN A 85 -9.27 3.09 -13.10
C GLN A 85 -8.02 3.03 -13.98
N LEU A 86 -6.83 3.05 -13.41
CA LEU A 86 -5.59 2.88 -14.18
C LEU A 86 -5.61 1.59 -15.01
N GLY A 87 -5.95 0.46 -14.38
CA GLY A 87 -6.09 -0.85 -15.01
C GLY A 87 -7.19 -0.87 -16.08
N ALA A 88 -8.33 -0.22 -15.86
CA ALA A 88 -9.41 -0.14 -16.85
C ALA A 88 -9.00 0.57 -18.15
N TYR A 89 -8.08 1.54 -18.08
CA TYR A 89 -7.63 2.32 -19.24
C TYR A 89 -6.33 1.80 -19.86
N THR A 90 -5.50 1.08 -19.11
CA THR A 90 -4.14 0.65 -19.55
C THR A 90 -3.98 -0.85 -19.66
N ASN A 91 -4.88 -1.64 -19.05
CA ASN A 91 -4.71 -3.07 -18.84
C ASN A 91 -3.40 -3.40 -18.07
N CYS A 92 -2.93 -2.49 -17.21
CA CYS A 92 -1.79 -2.74 -16.33
C CYS A 92 -2.07 -3.87 -15.34
N ASN A 93 -1.01 -4.49 -14.83
CA ASN A 93 -1.14 -5.53 -13.83
C ASN A 93 -1.54 -4.94 -12.46
N HIS A 94 -2.57 -5.51 -11.83
CA HIS A 94 -3.18 -5.00 -10.59
C HIS A 94 -2.18 -4.68 -9.46
N GLY A 95 -1.52 -5.72 -8.93
CA GLY A 95 -0.56 -5.55 -7.84
C GLY A 95 0.66 -4.68 -8.22
N ALA A 96 1.02 -4.63 -9.50
CA ALA A 96 2.10 -3.76 -9.97
C ALA A 96 1.66 -2.29 -10.05
N GLY A 97 0.40 -2.02 -10.43
CA GLY A 97 -0.21 -0.69 -10.36
C GLY A 97 -0.26 -0.16 -8.93
N LEU A 98 -0.74 -1.00 -8.00
CA LEU A 98 -0.73 -0.68 -6.57
C LEU A 98 0.68 -0.36 -6.06
N ALA A 99 1.68 -1.13 -6.48
CA ALA A 99 3.07 -0.91 -6.07
C ALA A 99 3.62 0.46 -6.50
N VAL A 100 3.27 0.93 -7.71
CA VAL A 100 3.64 2.29 -8.14
C VAL A 100 2.91 3.36 -7.33
N LEU A 101 1.61 3.16 -7.10
CA LEU A 101 0.74 4.18 -6.50
C LEU A 101 0.97 4.37 -4.99
N HIS A 102 1.16 3.30 -4.22
CA HIS A 102 1.19 3.36 -2.76
C HIS A 102 2.21 4.34 -2.17
N PRO A 103 3.49 4.30 -2.56
CA PRO A 103 4.46 5.24 -1.98
C PRO A 103 4.11 6.70 -2.27
N VAL A 104 3.62 6.99 -3.48
CA VAL A 104 3.22 8.36 -3.85
C VAL A 104 1.97 8.75 -3.06
N TYR A 105 0.91 7.95 -3.12
CA TYR A 105 -0.31 8.19 -2.36
C TYR A 105 -0.07 8.39 -0.86
N TYR A 106 0.73 7.53 -0.24
CA TYR A 106 1.04 7.61 1.18
C TYR A 106 1.84 8.86 1.55
N ARG A 107 2.72 9.40 0.68
CA ARG A 107 3.36 10.70 0.94
C ARG A 107 2.33 11.84 1.05
N HIS A 108 1.19 11.76 0.36
CA HIS A 108 0.14 12.79 0.39
C HIS A 108 -0.74 12.72 1.64
N ILE A 109 -0.93 11.52 2.21
CA ILE A 109 -1.78 11.32 3.40
C ILE A 109 -1.00 11.16 4.71
N CYS A 110 0.30 10.89 4.63
CA CYS A 110 1.17 10.57 5.77
C CYS A 110 1.12 11.65 6.86
N LYS A 111 1.14 12.94 6.49
CA LYS A 111 1.04 14.03 7.48
C LYS A 111 -0.29 14.03 8.25
N ALA A 112 -1.39 13.67 7.60
CA ALA A 112 -2.70 13.62 8.25
C ALA A 112 -2.85 12.37 9.15
N GLY A 113 -2.23 11.26 8.76
CA GLY A 113 -2.16 10.00 9.53
C GLY A 113 -0.88 9.82 10.35
N GLU A 114 -0.15 10.89 10.68
CA GLU A 114 1.27 10.86 11.07
C GLU A 114 1.60 9.79 12.13
N LYS A 115 0.81 9.74 13.21
CA LYS A 115 1.01 8.79 14.31
C LYS A 115 0.87 7.33 13.86
N LYS A 116 -0.06 7.03 12.94
CA LYS A 116 -0.29 5.67 12.44
C LYS A 116 0.84 5.24 11.50
N PHE A 117 1.34 6.15 10.66
CA PHE A 117 2.52 5.90 9.83
C PHE A 117 3.80 5.74 10.66
N ALA A 118 3.96 6.50 11.74
CA ALA A 118 5.06 6.34 12.69
C ALA A 118 4.99 4.97 13.41
N GLN A 119 3.78 4.52 13.76
CA GLN A 119 3.55 3.18 14.31
C GLN A 119 3.92 2.08 13.32
N PHE A 120 3.50 2.20 12.06
CA PHE A 120 3.90 1.29 10.96
C PHE A 120 5.42 1.19 10.80
N ALA A 121 6.11 2.32 10.74
CA ALA A 121 7.56 2.38 10.65
C ALA A 121 8.27 1.62 11.78
N ALA A 122 7.80 1.78 13.02
CA ALA A 122 8.40 1.09 14.16
C ALA A 122 8.01 -0.40 14.21
N ASN A 123 6.73 -0.71 14.07
CA ASN A 123 6.20 -2.03 14.40
C ASN A 123 6.30 -3.04 13.25
N VAL A 124 6.27 -2.57 12.00
CA VAL A 124 6.38 -3.40 10.80
C VAL A 124 7.81 -3.40 10.26
N TRP A 125 8.43 -2.23 10.14
CA TRP A 125 9.79 -2.11 9.60
C TRP A 125 10.91 -2.18 10.65
N GLY A 126 10.59 -2.11 11.94
CA GLY A 126 11.60 -2.14 12.99
C GLY A 126 12.46 -0.87 13.05
N ILE A 127 12.01 0.24 12.48
CA ILE A 127 12.77 1.49 12.45
C ILE A 127 12.80 2.08 13.87
N SER A 128 14.00 2.32 14.40
CA SER A 128 14.16 2.90 15.74
C SER A 128 13.53 4.30 15.83
N LYS A 129 12.77 4.48 16.91
CA LYS A 129 12.15 5.75 17.31
C LYS A 129 13.16 6.75 17.87
N ASP A 130 14.35 6.29 18.26
CA ASP A 130 15.33 7.12 18.97
C ASP A 130 15.77 8.30 18.12
N GLY A 131 15.61 9.50 18.69
CA GLY A 131 16.01 10.76 18.08
C GLY A 131 15.18 11.20 16.86
N LYS A 132 14.02 10.57 16.60
CA LYS A 132 13.11 10.97 15.50
C LYS A 132 11.79 11.49 16.04
N THR A 133 11.26 12.49 15.36
CA THR A 133 9.86 12.92 15.49
C THR A 133 8.92 11.90 14.83
N ASP A 134 7.63 11.92 15.20
CA ASP A 134 6.61 11.08 14.56
C ASP A 134 6.57 11.32 13.04
N GLY A 135 6.66 12.57 12.59
CA GLY A 135 6.73 12.91 11.15
C GLY A 135 7.95 12.34 10.42
N GLU A 136 9.14 12.38 11.03
CA GLU A 136 10.34 11.79 10.44
C GLU A 136 10.23 10.26 10.37
N LEU A 137 9.68 9.65 11.42
CA LEU A 137 9.48 8.22 11.49
C LEU A 137 8.41 7.75 10.50
N ALA A 138 7.31 8.49 10.39
CA ALA A 138 6.23 8.25 9.43
C ALA A 138 6.74 8.29 7.99
N LYS A 139 7.53 9.32 7.65
CA LYS A 139 8.20 9.40 6.34
C LYS A 139 9.13 8.21 6.10
N ALA A 140 9.94 7.84 7.10
CA ALA A 140 10.84 6.70 6.99
C ALA A 140 10.10 5.38 6.74
N GLY A 141 8.91 5.19 7.30
CA GLY A 141 8.06 4.03 7.01
C GLY A 141 7.56 3.98 5.56
N VAL A 142 7.17 5.13 4.98
CA VAL A 142 6.75 5.21 3.57
C VAL A 142 7.93 4.94 2.64
N GLU A 143 9.12 5.46 2.94
CA GLU A 143 10.31 5.17 2.13
C GLU A 143 10.78 3.71 2.28
N ALA A 144 10.64 3.09 3.46
CA ALA A 144 10.91 1.66 3.62
C ALA A 144 9.98 0.78 2.76
N LEU A 145 8.70 1.18 2.60
CA LEU A 145 7.79 0.54 1.65
C LEU A 145 8.27 0.71 0.20
N ALA A 146 8.68 1.91 -0.19
CA ALA A 146 9.21 2.17 -1.54
C ALA A 146 10.48 1.35 -1.83
N ASP A 147 11.39 1.28 -0.86
CA ASP A 147 12.61 0.47 -0.95
C ASP A 147 12.28 -1.02 -1.06
N PHE A 148 11.31 -1.51 -0.27
CA PHE A 148 10.84 -2.89 -0.36
C PHE A 148 10.22 -3.21 -1.72
N ILE A 149 9.40 -2.33 -2.28
CA ILE A 149 8.79 -2.49 -3.61
C ILE A 149 9.86 -2.65 -4.68
N LYS A 150 10.92 -1.82 -4.62
CA LYS A 150 12.09 -1.95 -5.49
C LYS A 150 12.86 -3.23 -5.25
N GLU A 151 13.06 -3.61 -3.99
CA GLU A 151 13.76 -4.84 -3.56
C GLU A 151 13.11 -6.08 -4.18
N ILE A 152 11.77 -6.16 -4.18
CA ILE A 152 11.01 -7.29 -4.71
C ILE A 152 10.84 -7.28 -6.24
N GLY A 153 11.46 -6.30 -6.92
CA GLY A 153 11.47 -6.20 -8.39
C GLY A 153 10.17 -5.73 -9.01
N MET A 154 9.33 -5.01 -8.26
CA MET A 154 8.10 -4.41 -8.77
C MET A 154 8.40 -3.03 -9.37
N PRO A 155 7.60 -2.56 -10.36
CA PRO A 155 7.78 -1.24 -10.94
C PRO A 155 7.54 -0.15 -9.89
N THR A 156 8.26 0.95 -10.05
CA THR A 156 8.19 2.14 -9.17
C THR A 156 7.69 3.38 -9.89
N THR A 157 7.51 3.29 -11.21
CA THR A 157 6.99 4.36 -12.07
C THR A 157 6.01 3.81 -13.09
N PHE A 158 5.16 4.67 -13.64
CA PHE A 158 4.25 4.35 -14.74
C PHE A 158 5.01 3.92 -16.00
N ARG A 159 6.18 4.50 -16.25
CA ARG A 159 7.06 4.08 -17.34
C ARG A 159 7.54 2.64 -17.19
N GLU A 160 7.98 2.25 -16.00
CA GLU A 160 8.37 0.86 -15.71
C GLU A 160 7.18 -0.11 -15.76
N LEU A 161 5.98 0.37 -15.41
CA LEU A 161 4.73 -0.38 -15.53
C LEU A 161 4.24 -0.54 -16.99
N GLY A 162 4.85 0.17 -17.94
CA GLY A 162 4.52 0.10 -19.36
C GLY A 162 3.35 1.00 -19.78
N ILE A 163 3.04 2.03 -19.00
CA ILE A 163 1.99 3.00 -19.32
C ILE A 163 2.53 4.03 -20.33
N ASP A 164 1.74 4.33 -21.36
CA ASP A 164 2.07 5.33 -22.37
C ASP A 164 2.19 6.73 -21.73
N GLU A 165 3.31 7.41 -21.98
CA GLU A 165 3.58 8.78 -21.51
C GLU A 165 2.53 9.80 -22.00
N ASN A 166 1.81 9.50 -23.09
CA ASN A 166 0.77 10.34 -23.68
C ASN A 166 -0.65 10.02 -23.16
N ILE A 167 -0.79 9.09 -22.21
CA ILE A 167 -2.09 8.73 -21.67
C ILE A 167 -2.78 9.93 -21.01
N ASN A 168 -4.09 10.05 -21.20
CA ASN A 168 -4.87 11.12 -20.58
C ASN A 168 -5.15 10.80 -19.10
N LEU A 169 -4.16 11.08 -18.23
CA LEU A 169 -4.26 10.87 -16.78
C LEU A 169 -5.41 11.65 -16.14
N LYS A 170 -5.75 12.84 -16.67
CA LYS A 170 -6.88 13.62 -16.17
C LYS A 170 -8.20 12.86 -16.32
N LYS A 171 -8.43 12.24 -17.48
CA LYS A 171 -9.62 11.43 -17.73
C LYS A 171 -9.72 10.23 -16.78
N ILE A 172 -8.59 9.60 -16.45
CA ILE A 172 -8.52 8.48 -15.51
C ILE A 172 -8.77 8.96 -14.08
N ALA A 173 -8.18 10.09 -13.69
CA ALA A 173 -8.40 10.68 -12.37
C ALA A 173 -9.87 11.05 -12.15
N ASP A 174 -10.51 11.69 -13.14
CA ASP A 174 -11.92 12.09 -13.10
C ASP A 174 -12.89 10.90 -13.03
N SER A 175 -12.47 9.69 -13.44
CA SER A 175 -13.30 8.48 -13.36
C SER A 175 -13.13 7.71 -12.04
N CYS A 176 -12.22 8.13 -11.16
CA CYS A 176 -12.01 7.51 -9.86
C CYS A 176 -13.16 7.82 -8.90
N ALA A 177 -13.61 6.81 -8.15
CA ALA A 177 -14.51 7.02 -7.03
C ALA A 177 -13.72 7.56 -5.84
N ILE A 178 -14.27 8.56 -5.15
CA ILE A 178 -13.66 9.14 -3.94
C ILE A 178 -14.16 8.37 -2.71
N VAL A 179 -13.23 7.84 -1.93
CA VAL A 179 -13.52 7.07 -0.72
C VAL A 179 -13.43 7.96 0.52
N PRO A 180 -14.42 7.91 1.44
CA PRO A 180 -14.42 8.76 2.62
C PRO A 180 -13.48 8.29 3.75
N GLY A 181 -12.80 7.16 3.58
CA GLY A 181 -12.00 6.51 4.62
C GLY A 181 -10.57 7.01 4.79
N SER A 182 -10.01 7.67 3.75
CA SER A 182 -8.68 8.28 3.76
C SER A 182 -8.52 9.33 4.86
N TYR A 183 -7.30 9.46 5.41
CA TYR A 183 -6.94 10.55 6.34
C TYR A 183 -7.04 11.94 5.72
N LYS A 184 -6.89 12.03 4.40
CA LYS A 184 -7.06 13.28 3.64
C LYS A 184 -8.28 13.14 2.76
N LYS A 185 -9.16 14.15 2.77
CA LYS A 185 -10.25 14.21 1.81
C LYS A 185 -9.68 14.28 0.39
N MET A 186 -9.90 13.24 -0.39
CA MET A 186 -9.40 13.14 -1.75
C MET A 186 -10.29 13.91 -2.73
N THR A 187 -9.68 14.38 -3.81
CA THR A 187 -10.37 14.99 -4.96
C THR A 187 -9.75 14.48 -6.25
N HIS A 188 -10.44 14.65 -7.38
CA HIS A 188 -9.90 14.26 -8.69
C HIS A 188 -8.62 15.04 -9.05
N GLU A 189 -8.48 16.29 -8.60
CA GLU A 189 -7.25 17.06 -8.74
C GLU A 189 -6.08 16.48 -7.93
N GLU A 190 -6.37 15.99 -6.71
CA GLU A 190 -5.37 15.34 -5.87
C GLU A 190 -4.91 14.01 -6.50
N ILE A 191 -5.86 13.20 -6.98
CA ILE A 191 -5.57 11.94 -7.69
C ILE A 191 -4.75 12.21 -8.94
N LEU A 192 -5.08 13.23 -9.72
CA LEU A 192 -4.28 13.62 -10.88
C LEU A 192 -2.86 13.98 -10.47
N THR A 193 -2.68 14.72 -9.38
CA THR A 193 -1.35 15.08 -8.88
C THR A 193 -0.54 13.83 -8.53
N ILE A 194 -1.16 12.87 -7.84
CA ILE A 194 -0.55 11.56 -7.52
C ILE A 194 -0.15 10.82 -8.80
N TYR A 195 -1.01 10.75 -9.81
CA TYR A 195 -0.69 10.12 -11.09
C TYR A 195 0.46 10.80 -11.82
N GLU A 196 0.52 12.13 -11.80
CA GLU A 196 1.61 12.89 -12.40
C GLU A 196 2.95 12.64 -11.66
N GLU A 197 2.92 12.48 -10.33
CA GLU A 197 4.09 12.12 -9.53
C GLU A 197 4.53 10.65 -9.69
N CYS A 198 3.67 9.78 -10.25
CA CYS A 198 4.00 8.39 -10.57
C CYS A 198 4.71 8.21 -11.92
N LYS A 199 4.86 9.27 -12.73
CA LYS A 199 5.46 9.19 -14.08
C LYS A 199 6.90 8.67 -14.08
#